data_AF-A0A103ZVV9-F1
#
_entry.id   AF-A0A103ZVV9-F1
#
_cell.length_a   1.000
_cell.length_b   1.000
_cell.length_c   1.000
_cell.angle_alpha   90.00
_cell.angle_beta   90.00
_cell.angle_gamma   90.00
#
_symmetry.space_group_name_H-M   'P 1'
#
loop_
_entity.id
_entity.type
_entity.pdbx_description
1 polymer ?
#
loop_
_entity_poly.entity_id
_entity_poly.type
_entity_poly.pdbx_seq_one_letter_code
_entity_poly.pdbx_strand_id
1 'polypeptide(L)'
;MYAAKCGLKVIGIEPDPSNYFLLSWNAYLNAQDSHDLQTFNVAASDLFAVDQLFIRKMELGAHEKIVGQPLLVSGETFAPNHVHAIQVVHFDR
;
A
#
# COMPACT_ATOMS: atom_id res chain seq x y z
N MET A 1 -10.61 -7.03 3.84
CA MET A 1 -11.43 -8.25 4.07
C MET A 1 -12.79 -7.96 4.67
N TYR A 2 -12.91 -7.30 5.83
CA TYR A 2 -14.23 -7.06 6.46
C TYR A 2 -15.25 -6.41 5.53
N ALA A 3 -14.89 -5.31 4.86
CA ALA A 3 -15.79 -4.64 3.91
C ALA A 3 -16.26 -5.56 2.77
N ALA A 4 -15.37 -6.40 2.23
CA ALA A 4 -15.73 -7.37 1.20
C ALA A 4 -16.69 -8.45 1.73
N LYS A 5 -16.49 -8.90 2.99
CA LYS A 5 -17.43 -9.81 3.68
C LYS A 5 -18.80 -9.19 3.93
N CYS A 6 -18.88 -7.86 4.04
CA CYS A 6 -20.14 -7.13 4.11
C CYS A 6 -20.81 -6.94 2.74
N GLY A 7 -20.30 -7.56 1.67
CA GLY A 7 -20.86 -7.48 0.32
C GLY A 7 -20.50 -6.20 -0.44
N LEU A 8 -19.54 -5.42 0.06
CA LEU A 8 -19.05 -4.23 -0.65
C LEU A 8 -17.99 -4.62 -1.69
N LYS A 9 -17.98 -3.91 -2.82
CA LYS A 9 -16.83 -3.91 -3.72
C LYS A 9 -15.68 -3.18 -3.07
N VAL A 10 -14.51 -3.82 -3.01
CA VAL A 10 -13.32 -3.28 -2.35
C VAL A 10 -12.17 -3.17 -3.34
N ILE A 11 -11.62 -1.96 -3.44
CA ILE A 11 -10.37 -1.70 -4.16
C ILE A 11 -9.32 -1.34 -3.11
N GLY A 12 -8.30 -2.18 -2.97
CA GLY A 12 -7.13 -1.94 -2.15
C GLY A 12 -6.01 -1.30 -2.96
N ILE A 13 -5.44 -0.21 -2.48
CA ILE A 13 -4.26 0.45 -3.04
C ILE A 13 -3.17 0.33 -1.97
N GLU A 14 -2.10 -0.39 -2.28
CA GLU A 14 -1.04 -0.69 -1.30
C GLU A 14 0.32 -0.78 -2.01
N PRO A 15 1.17 0.25 -1.89
CA PRO A 15 2.49 0.27 -2.54
C PRO A 15 3.56 -0.51 -1.78
N ASP A 16 3.34 -0.90 -0.52
CA ASP A 16 4.29 -1.71 0.22
C ASP A 16 4.22 -3.19 -0.21
N PRO A 17 5.32 -3.80 -0.68
CA PRO A 17 5.28 -5.17 -1.20
C PRO A 17 4.79 -6.22 -0.20
N SER A 18 5.15 -6.07 1.08
CA SER A 18 4.77 -7.03 2.12
C SER A 18 3.28 -6.95 2.41
N ASN A 19 2.74 -5.73 2.55
CA ASN A 19 1.31 -5.53 2.74
C ASN A 19 0.51 -5.94 1.50
N TYR A 20 0.97 -5.58 0.30
CA TYR A 20 0.34 -5.96 -0.96
C TYR A 20 0.29 -7.48 -1.12
N PHE A 21 1.39 -8.17 -0.79
CA PHE A 21 1.43 -9.63 -0.79
C PHE A 21 0.38 -10.22 0.16
N LEU A 22 0.29 -9.74 1.40
CA LEU A 22 -0.70 -10.21 2.37
C LEU A 22 -2.13 -9.97 1.90
N LEU A 23 -2.42 -8.81 1.29
CA LEU A 23 -3.73 -8.50 0.74
C LEU A 23 -4.08 -9.42 -0.43
N SER A 24 -3.16 -9.59 -1.38
CA SER A 24 -3.34 -10.46 -2.55
C SER A 24 -3.51 -11.92 -2.16
N TRP A 25 -2.72 -12.38 -1.18
CA TRP A 25 -2.82 -13.73 -0.62
C TRP A 25 -4.17 -13.97 0.04
N ASN A 26 -4.66 -13.01 0.83
CA ASN A 26 -5.99 -13.09 1.44
C ASN A 26 -7.10 -13.08 0.38
N ALA A 27 -6.98 -12.27 -0.67
CA ALA A 27 -7.93 -12.27 -1.78
C ALA A 27 -7.99 -13.66 -2.44
N TYR A 28 -6.83 -14.26 -2.73
CA TYR A 28 -6.74 -15.61 -3.29
C TYR A 28 -7.42 -16.66 -2.40
N LEU A 29 -7.12 -16.67 -1.09
CA LEU A 29 -7.69 -17.65 -0.16
C LEU A 29 -9.21 -17.56 -0.01
N ASN A 30 -9.81 -16.40 -0.30
CA ASN A 30 -11.25 -16.17 -0.17
C ASN A 30 -11.93 -16.02 -1.54
N ALA A 31 -11.27 -16.41 -2.63
CA ALA A 31 -11.79 -16.24 -3.99
C ALA A 31 -13.09 -17.01 -4.25
N GLN A 32 -13.35 -18.09 -3.51
CA GLN A 32 -14.57 -18.90 -3.62
C GLN A 32 -15.79 -18.24 -2.95
N ASP A 33 -15.58 -17.27 -2.06
CA ASP A 33 -16.66 -16.65 -1.26
C ASP A 33 -17.38 -15.51 -2.02
N SER A 34 -17.20 -15.42 -3.35
CA SER A 34 -17.80 -14.38 -4.22
C SER A 34 -17.52 -12.94 -3.79
N HIS A 35 -16.44 -12.72 -3.03
CA HIS A 35 -16.03 -11.39 -2.58
C HIS A 35 -15.35 -10.61 -3.72
N ASP A 36 -15.85 -9.41 -4.04
CA ASP A 36 -15.24 -8.51 -5.03
C ASP A 36 -14.16 -7.66 -4.35
N LEU A 37 -12.97 -8.25 -4.17
CA LEU A 37 -11.76 -7.59 -3.67
C LEU A 37 -10.69 -7.58 -4.75
N GLN A 38 -10.25 -6.39 -5.14
CA GLN A 38 -9.13 -6.18 -6.05
C GLN A 38 -8.06 -5.36 -5.35
N THR A 39 -6.79 -5.70 -5.56
CA THR A 39 -5.67 -5.02 -4.91
C THR A 39 -4.64 -4.63 -5.96
N PHE A 40 -4.16 -3.39 -5.89
CA PHE A 40 -3.18 -2.83 -6.82
C PHE A 40 -1.92 -2.43 -6.05
N ASN A 41 -0.76 -2.87 -6.56
CA ASN A 41 0.55 -2.48 -6.02
C ASN A 41 0.98 -1.13 -6.61
N VAL A 42 0.31 -0.07 -6.17
CA VAL A 42 0.54 1.31 -6.58
C VAL A 42 0.28 2.25 -5.41
N ALA A 43 0.79 3.47 -5.49
CA ALA A 43 0.41 4.58 -4.61
C ALA A 43 -0.46 5.59 -5.39
N ALA A 44 -1.45 6.18 -4.72
CA ALA A 44 -2.26 7.24 -5.30
C ALA A 44 -1.47 8.57 -5.33
N SER A 45 -1.50 9.25 -6.47
CA SER A 45 -0.85 10.54 -6.69
C SER A 45 -1.54 11.31 -7.82
N ASP A 46 -1.28 12.61 -7.93
CA ASP A 46 -1.68 13.40 -9.10
C ASP A 46 -0.73 13.21 -10.30
N LEU A 47 0.27 12.33 -10.14
CA LEU A 47 1.28 12.01 -11.14
C LEU A 47 1.18 10.54 -11.57
N PHE A 48 1.61 10.27 -12.80
CA PHE A 48 1.88 8.93 -13.28
C PHE A 48 3.38 8.75 -13.47
N ALA A 49 4.05 8.12 -12.50
CA ALA A 49 5.50 8.04 -12.45
C ALA A 49 6.01 6.86 -11.62
N VAL A 50 7.32 6.68 -11.62
CA VAL A 50 8.03 5.87 -10.60
C VAL A 50 8.50 6.80 -9.50
N ASP A 51 8.28 6.41 -8.25
CA ASP A 51 8.70 7.14 -7.05
C ASP A 51 9.31 6.17 -6.02
N GLN A 52 9.62 6.65 -4.83
CA GLN A 52 10.26 5.90 -3.75
C GLN A 52 9.36 5.82 -2.51
N LEU A 53 9.30 4.61 -1.93
CA LEU A 53 8.77 4.34 -0.61
C LEU A 53 9.95 4.21 0.37
N PHE A 54 9.98 5.10 1.35
CA PHE A 54 11.01 5.15 2.39
C PHE A 54 10.51 4.45 3.65
N ILE A 55 11.27 3.49 4.17
CA ILE A 55 10.89 2.67 5.31
C ILE A 55 11.95 2.81 6.41
N ARG A 56 11.57 3.32 7.59
CA ARG A 56 12.48 3.49 8.74
C ARG A 56 12.39 2.36 9.75
N LYS A 57 11.21 1.77 9.93
CA LYS A 57 10.97 0.69 10.91
C LYS A 57 10.00 -0.32 10.32
N MET A 58 10.39 -1.59 10.34
CA MET A 58 9.53 -2.70 9.98
C MET A 58 9.44 -3.66 11.17
N GLU A 59 8.76 -3.22 12.23
CA GLU A 59 8.57 -3.99 13.46
C GLU A 59 7.12 -4.47 13.58
N LEU A 60 6.89 -5.52 14.36
CA LEU A 60 5.56 -6.04 14.59
C LEU A 60 4.69 -4.97 15.30
N GLY A 61 3.72 -4.41 14.57
CA GLY A 61 2.82 -3.37 15.09
C GLY A 61 3.33 -1.93 14.93
N ALA A 62 4.54 -1.72 14.39
CA ALA A 62 5.07 -0.38 14.12
C ALA A 62 5.76 -0.35 12.75
N HIS A 63 5.14 0.38 11.83
CA HIS A 63 5.62 0.57 10.48
C HIS A 63 5.67 2.06 10.16
N GLU A 64 6.88 2.60 10.00
CA GLU A 64 7.09 3.98 9.57
C GLU A 64 7.49 3.94 8.09
N LYS A 65 6.53 4.27 7.23
CA LYS A 65 6.66 4.26 5.77
C LYS A 65 6.10 5.56 5.20
N ILE A 66 6.77 6.15 4.20
CA ILE A 66 6.29 7.35 3.52
C ILE A 66 6.73 7.35 2.04
N VAL A 67 5.87 7.88 1.17
CA VAL A 67 6.12 8.02 -0.27
C VAL A 67 6.77 9.38 -0.56
N GLY A 68 7.71 9.41 -1.51
CA GLY A 68 8.28 10.63 -2.10
C GLY A 68 9.46 11.20 -1.32
N GLN A 69 9.32 11.45 -0.02
CA GLN A 69 10.41 11.99 0.81
C GLN A 69 10.41 11.41 2.24
N PRO A 70 11.57 11.09 2.83
CA PRO A 70 11.68 10.48 4.16
C PRO A 70 11.47 11.52 5.27
N LEU A 71 10.26 12.05 5.37
CA LEU A 71 9.84 13.02 6.38
C LEU A 71 8.89 12.37 7.38
N LEU A 72 9.07 12.68 8.67
CA LEU A 72 8.10 12.37 9.70
C LEU A 72 6.94 13.36 9.63
N VAL A 73 5.82 13.03 10.29
CA VAL A 73 4.68 13.96 10.48
C VAL A 73 5.12 15.25 11.19
N SER A 74 6.15 15.19 12.04
CA SER A 74 6.77 16.35 12.67
C SER A 74 7.52 17.28 11.70
N GLY A 75 7.76 16.84 10.46
CA GLY A 75 8.58 17.55 9.47
C GLY A 75 10.07 17.23 9.55
N GLU A 76 10.52 16.43 10.52
CA GLU A 76 11.91 16.00 10.62
C GLU A 76 12.24 14.95 9.55
N THR A 77 13.39 15.09 8.90
CA THR A 77 13.92 14.05 8.01
C THR A 77 14.38 12.83 8.81
N PHE A 78 14.21 11.65 8.25
CA PHE A 78 14.77 10.42 8.82
C PHE A 78 15.67 9.69 7.83
N ALA A 79 16.62 8.91 8.35
CA ALA A 79 17.40 7.98 7.54
C ALA A 79 16.59 6.69 7.34
N PRO A 80 16.22 6.31 6.10
CA PRO A 80 15.48 5.08 5.85
C PRO A 80 16.38 3.85 6.08
N ASN A 81 15.80 2.78 6.62
CA ASN A 81 16.43 1.46 6.68
C ASN A 81 16.33 0.75 5.31
N HIS A 82 15.29 1.06 4.55
CA HIS A 82 15.06 0.52 3.21
C HIS A 82 14.37 1.56 2.33
N VAL A 83 14.70 1.53 1.04
CA VAL A 83 14.06 2.34 0.00
C VAL A 83 13.59 1.38 -1.10
N HIS A 84 12.30 1.45 -1.42
CA HIS A 84 11.68 0.61 -2.43
C HIS A 84 11.14 1.48 -3.56
N ALA A 85 11.41 1.11 -4.81
CA ALA A 85 10.83 1.79 -5.96
C ALA A 85 9.36 1.38 -6.12
N ILE A 86 8.46 2.33 -6.28
CA ILE A 86 7.02 2.11 -6.41
C ILE A 86 6.47 2.86 -7.61
N GLN A 87 5.31 2.43 -8.09
CA GLN A 87 4.57 3.18 -9.10
C GLN A 87 3.54 4.08 -8.41
N VAL A 88 3.55 5.36 -8.78
CA VAL A 88 2.51 6.32 -8.40
C VAL A 88 1.58 6.53 -9.59
N VAL A 89 0.28 6.55 -9.33
CA VAL A 89 -0.75 6.67 -10.38
C VAL A 89 -1.84 7.65 -9.99
N HIS A 90 -2.36 8.34 -11.00
CA HIS A 90 -3.60 9.08 -10.93
C HIS A 90 -4.79 8.17 -11.22
N PHE A 91 -5.83 8.30 -10.40
CA PHE A 91 -7.10 7.61 -10.62
C PHE A 91 -8.13 8.63 -11.10
N ASP A 92 -8.47 8.55 -12.39
CA ASP A 92 -9.56 9.34 -12.94
C ASP A 92 -10.88 8.96 -12.25
N ARG A 93 -11.74 9.94 -12.00
CA ARG A 93 -13.07 9.75 -11.41
C ARG A 93 -14.11 9.35 -12.45
#